data_AF-A0AAD7CT09-F1
#
_entry.id   AF-A0AAD7CT09-F1
#
_cell.length_a   1.000
_cell.length_b   1.000
_cell.length_c   1.000
_cell.angle_alpha   90.00
_cell.angle_beta   90.00
_cell.angle_gamma   90.00
#
_symmetry.space_group_name_H-M   'P 1'
#
loop_
_entity.id
_entity.type
_entity.pdbx_description
1 polymer ?
#
loop_
_entity_poly.entity_id
_entity_poly.type
_entity_poly.pdbx_seq_one_letter_code
_entity_poly.pdbx_strand_id
1 'polypeptide(L)'
;NFKIDDVLCRTRCNPALTDGTQPLPDLILTDVDDNGITHQTRAFNVETAEQLNSWLNGFESQLRQMTNLNYDFVHVLMMIYAETVERRVQLKGRELSEEFWGQVNGDIVYV
;
A
#
# COMPACT_ATOMS: atom_id res chain seq x y z
N ASN A 1 -8.28 -9.38 -1.62
CA ASN A 1 -8.98 -9.00 -2.86
C ASN A 1 -9.41 -7.55 -2.75
N PHE A 2 -8.63 -6.64 -3.32
CA PHE A 2 -8.99 -5.24 -3.44
C PHE A 2 -10.03 -5.09 -4.55
N LYS A 3 -11.18 -4.50 -4.24
CA LYS A 3 -12.29 -4.37 -5.18
C LYS A 3 -12.14 -3.12 -6.06
N ILE A 4 -12.88 -3.05 -7.15
CA ILE A 4 -12.89 -1.91 -8.09
C ILE A 4 -13.37 -0.60 -7.43
N ASP A 5 -14.27 -0.70 -6.46
CA ASP A 5 -14.85 0.42 -5.73
C ASP A 5 -13.91 0.98 -4.64
N ASP A 6 -12.86 0.24 -4.26
CA ASP A 6 -11.88 0.67 -3.29
C ASP A 6 -11.06 1.85 -3.86
N VAL A 7 -11.17 3.00 -3.19
CA VAL A 7 -10.52 4.26 -3.55
C VAL A 7 -9.01 4.09 -3.58
N LEU A 8 -8.42 3.35 -2.64
CA LEU A 8 -6.99 3.06 -2.62
C LEU A 8 -6.60 2.25 -3.86
N CYS A 9 -7.41 1.25 -4.19
CA CYS A 9 -7.20 0.40 -5.35
C CYS A 9 -7.30 1.18 -6.68
N ARG A 10 -8.25 2.11 -6.80
CA ARG A 10 -8.39 2.99 -7.97
C ARG A 10 -7.22 3.96 -8.16
N THR A 11 -6.63 4.41 -7.06
CA THR A 11 -5.61 5.46 -7.08
C THR A 11 -4.18 4.89 -7.13
N ARG A 12 -3.99 3.66 -6.65
CA ARG A 12 -2.67 3.03 -6.52
C ARG A 12 -2.56 1.69 -7.21
N CYS A 13 -3.62 0.90 -7.26
CA CYS A 13 -3.58 -0.47 -7.77
C CYS A 13 -4.14 -0.57 -9.20
N ASN A 14 -4.01 -1.76 -9.77
CA ASN A 14 -4.74 -2.13 -10.97
C ASN A 14 -5.90 -3.07 -10.56
N PRO A 15 -7.14 -2.55 -10.38
CA PRO A 15 -8.22 -3.36 -9.86
C PRO A 15 -8.65 -4.45 -10.85
N ALA A 16 -8.88 -5.66 -10.33
CA ALA A 16 -9.40 -6.76 -11.14
C ALA A 16 -10.86 -6.48 -11.56
N LEU A 17 -11.14 -6.56 -12.86
CA LEU A 17 -12.51 -6.52 -13.39
C LEU A 17 -13.29 -7.74 -12.91
N THR A 18 -14.50 -7.51 -12.42
CA THR A 18 -15.44 -8.55 -11.95
C THR A 18 -15.80 -9.58 -13.03
N ASP A 19 -15.58 -9.25 -14.31
CA ASP A 19 -15.95 -10.07 -15.47
C ASP A 19 -14.80 -10.97 -15.97
N GLY A 20 -13.66 -11.04 -15.28
CA GLY A 20 -12.57 -11.97 -15.59
C GLY A 20 -11.72 -11.63 -16.82
N THR A 21 -12.00 -10.52 -17.50
CA THR A 21 -11.11 -9.93 -18.51
C THR A 21 -9.88 -9.30 -17.86
N GLN A 22 -8.73 -9.30 -18.56
CA GLN A 22 -7.48 -8.67 -18.08
C GLN A 22 -7.77 -7.27 -17.50
N PRO A 23 -7.22 -6.94 -16.32
CA PRO A 23 -7.53 -5.68 -15.63
C PRO A 23 -7.06 -4.47 -16.46
N LEU A 24 -7.58 -3.29 -16.11
CA LEU A 24 -7.26 -2.00 -16.74
C LEU A 24 -5.75 -1.82 -17.00
N PRO A 25 -5.31 -0.96 -17.93
CA PRO A 25 -3.88 -0.78 -18.19
C PRO A 25 -3.12 -0.53 -16.88
N ASP A 26 -2.00 -1.24 -16.71
CA ASP A 26 -1.17 -1.12 -15.52
C ASP A 26 -0.92 0.36 -15.17
N LEU A 27 -1.12 0.73 -13.91
CA LEU A 27 -0.85 2.08 -13.44
C LEU A 27 0.67 2.29 -13.39
N ILE A 28 1.24 2.66 -14.54
CA ILE A 28 2.67 2.90 -14.75
C ILE A 28 2.94 4.40 -14.54
N LEU A 29 3.77 4.69 -13.54
CA LEU A 29 4.34 5.99 -13.27
C LEU A 29 5.72 6.09 -13.93
N THR A 30 6.05 7.27 -14.41
CA THR A 30 7.40 7.59 -14.86
C THR A 30 8.20 8.12 -13.66
N ASP A 31 9.31 7.46 -13.31
CA ASP A 31 10.23 7.87 -12.25
C ASP A 31 11.59 8.24 -12.84
N VAL A 32 12.26 9.23 -12.27
CA VAL A 32 13.62 9.59 -12.66
C VAL A 32 14.53 9.17 -11.51
N ASP A 33 15.54 8.35 -11.80
CA ASP A 33 16.51 7.92 -10.80
C ASP A 33 17.54 9.02 -10.50
N ASP A 34 18.38 8.78 -9.48
CA ASP A 34 19.43 9.72 -9.06
C ASP A 34 20.49 9.98 -10.17
N ASN A 35 20.54 9.14 -11.22
CA ASN A 35 21.40 9.29 -12.38
C ASN A 35 20.72 10.03 -13.55
N GLY A 36 19.49 10.50 -13.36
CA GLY A 36 18.70 11.18 -14.40
C GLY A 36 18.07 10.23 -15.43
N ILE A 37 18.13 8.91 -15.21
CA ILE A 37 17.54 7.92 -16.11
C ILE A 37 16.05 7.79 -15.77
N THR A 38 15.24 7.87 -16.82
CA THR A 38 13.79 7.72 -16.71
C THR A 38 13.41 6.24 -16.75
N HIS A 39 12.79 5.76 -15.68
CA HIS A 39 12.29 4.39 -15.53
C HIS A 39 10.77 4.39 -15.45
N GLN A 40 10.15 3.37 -16.04
CA GLN A 40 8.74 3.09 -15.81
C GLN A 40 8.60 2.26 -14.53
N THR A 41 7.91 2.79 -13.53
CA THR A 41 7.64 2.11 -12.26
C THR A 41 6.15 1.91 -12.06
N ARG A 42 5.74 0.83 -11.42
CA ARG A 42 4.33 0.60 -11.13
C ARG A 42 3.91 1.41 -9.89
N ALA A 43 2.72 2.02 -9.92
CA ALA A 43 2.20 2.83 -8.82
C ALA A 43 1.97 2.05 -7.52
N PHE A 44 1.66 0.75 -7.65
CA PHE A 44 1.59 -0.20 -6.55
C PHE A 44 1.99 -1.58 -7.07
N ASN A 45 2.90 -2.23 -6.35
CA ASN A 45 3.29 -3.59 -6.65
C ASN A 45 2.44 -4.55 -5.81
N VAL A 46 1.34 -5.02 -6.39
CA VAL A 46 0.44 -6.02 -5.78
C VAL A 46 1.22 -7.28 -5.40
N GLU A 47 2.13 -7.73 -6.25
CA GLU A 47 2.95 -8.92 -5.99
C GLU A 47 3.84 -8.72 -4.75
N THR A 48 4.46 -7.54 -4.59
CA THR A 48 5.24 -7.22 -3.38
C THR A 48 4.36 -7.21 -2.12
N ALA A 49 3.14 -6.70 -2.20
CA ALA A 49 2.21 -6.72 -1.07
C ALA A 49 1.78 -8.16 -0.71
N GLU A 50 1.51 -9.00 -1.71
CA GLU A 50 1.19 -10.41 -1.52
C GLU A 50 2.38 -11.20 -0.95
N GLN A 51 3.60 -10.94 -1.44
CA GLN A 51 4.82 -11.52 -0.89
C GLN A 51 5.06 -11.09 0.56
N LEU A 52 4.81 -9.82 0.90
CA LEU A 52 4.90 -9.34 2.28
C LEU A 52 3.87 -10.04 3.17
N ASN A 53 2.63 -10.18 2.72
CA ASN A 53 1.59 -10.91 3.46
C ASN A 53 1.97 -12.38 3.65
N SER A 54 2.50 -13.02 2.61
CA SER A 54 3.00 -14.40 2.68
C SER A 54 4.15 -14.54 3.69
N TRP A 55 5.09 -13.58 3.69
CA TRP A 55 6.19 -13.52 4.64
C TRP A 55 5.68 -13.35 6.08
N LEU A 56 4.73 -12.44 6.32
CA LEU A 56 4.11 -12.24 7.64
C LEU A 56 3.32 -13.47 8.11
N ASN A 57 2.61 -14.16 7.22
CA ASN A 57 1.92 -15.41 7.55
C ASN A 57 2.88 -16.48 8.06
N GLY A 58 4.12 -16.50 7.58
CA GLY A 58 5.17 -17.38 8.10
C GLY A 58 5.51 -17.17 9.59
N PHE A 59 5.22 -15.98 10.13
CA PHE A 59 5.42 -15.63 11.54
C PHE A 59 4.15 -15.69 12.39
N GLU A 60 3.01 -16.11 11.83
CA GLU A 60 1.72 -16.11 12.53
C GLU A 60 1.79 -16.85 13.87
N SER A 61 2.45 -18.01 13.90
CA SER A 61 2.54 -18.85 15.10
C SER A 61 3.30 -18.16 16.26
N GLN A 62 4.33 -17.38 15.94
CA GLN A 62 5.14 -16.64 16.89
C GLN A 62 4.40 -15.37 17.33
N LEU A 63 3.78 -14.65 16.39
CA LEU A 63 3.00 -13.45 16.67
C LEU A 63 1.79 -13.75 17.57
N ARG A 64 1.12 -14.90 17.37
CA ARG A 64 0.01 -15.35 18.24
C ARG A 64 0.43 -15.62 19.69
N GLN A 65 1.70 -15.92 19.92
CA GLN A 65 2.24 -16.20 21.26
C GLN A 65 2.80 -14.93 21.93
N MET A 66 2.84 -13.79 21.24
CA MET A 66 3.31 -12.54 21.80
C MET A 66 2.30 -11.95 22.79
N THR A 67 2.81 -11.37 23.88
CA THR A 67 2.01 -10.50 24.75
C THR A 67 1.70 -9.19 24.02
N ASN A 68 0.66 -8.47 24.46
CA ASN A 68 0.31 -7.18 23.89
C ASN A 68 1.52 -6.22 23.82
N LEU A 69 2.36 -6.21 24.86
CA LEU A 69 3.57 -5.36 24.90
C LEU A 69 4.58 -5.69 23.78
N ASN A 70 4.74 -6.97 23.44
CA ASN A 70 5.65 -7.41 22.38
C ASN A 70 5.06 -7.15 21.00
N TYR A 71 3.74 -7.24 20.87
CA TYR A 71 3.05 -6.85 19.64
C TYR A 71 3.19 -5.36 19.36
N ASP A 72 3.08 -4.51 20.40
CA ASP A 72 3.26 -3.06 20.28
C ASP A 72 4.65 -2.70 19.71
N PHE A 73 5.70 -3.47 20.03
CA PHE A 73 7.02 -3.25 19.46
C PHE A 73 7.05 -3.43 17.93
N VAL A 74 6.42 -4.50 17.42
CA VAL A 74 6.29 -4.76 15.98
C VAL A 74 5.42 -3.68 15.33
N HIS A 75 4.35 -3.27 16.01
CA HIS A 75 3.45 -2.21 15.54
C HIS A 75 4.19 -0.87 15.37
N VAL A 76 4.97 -0.45 16.38
CA VAL A 76 5.80 0.76 16.33
C VAL A 76 6.82 0.69 15.20
N LEU A 77 7.47 -0.46 15.02
CA LEU A 77 8.46 -0.64 13.95
C LEU A 77 7.81 -0.49 12.55
N MET A 78 6.61 -1.03 12.36
CA MET A 78 5.85 -0.85 11.11
C MET A 78 5.39 0.60 10.92
N MET A 79 4.98 1.30 11.98
CA MET A 79 4.64 2.74 11.91
C MET A 79 5.84 3.59 11.49
N ILE A 80 7.01 3.41 12.10
CA ILE A 80 8.24 4.16 11.74
C ILE A 80 8.63 3.89 10.27
N TYR A 81 8.48 2.64 9.83
CA TYR A 81 8.73 2.30 8.43
C TYR A 81 7.74 3.00 7.49
N ALA A 82 6.45 2.98 7.84
CA ALA A 82 5.40 3.65 7.08
C ALA A 82 5.68 5.15 6.93
N GLU A 83 5.99 5.85 8.03
CA GLU A 83 6.37 7.27 8.01
C GLU A 83 7.58 7.54 7.11
N THR A 84 8.57 6.64 7.14
CA THR A 84 9.76 6.76 6.30
C THR A 84 9.41 6.60 4.81
N VAL A 85 8.52 5.67 4.48
CA VAL A 85 8.04 5.47 3.11
C VAL A 85 7.20 6.65 2.66
N GLU A 86 6.28 7.13 3.49
CA GLU A 86 5.47 8.33 3.23
C GLU A 86 6.37 9.52 2.93
N ARG A 87 7.37 9.82 3.75
CA ARG A 87 8.34 10.90 3.49
C ARG A 87 8.99 10.78 2.11
N ARG A 88 9.37 9.57 1.68
CA ARG A 88 9.94 9.36 0.32
C ARG A 88 8.91 9.62 -0.77
N VAL A 89 7.65 9.27 -0.55
CA VAL A 89 6.54 9.54 -1.46
C VAL A 89 6.28 11.05 -1.56
N GLN A 90 6.32 11.77 -0.43
CA GLN A 90 6.19 13.23 -0.37
C GLN A 90 7.30 13.94 -1.14
N LEU A 91 8.56 13.53 -0.93
CA LEU A 91 9.72 14.06 -1.67
C LEU A 91 9.60 13.87 -3.19
N LYS A 92 8.86 12.85 -3.63
CA LYS A 92 8.57 12.59 -5.04
C LYS A 92 7.31 13.30 -5.55
N GLY A 93 6.63 14.09 -4.72
CA GLY A 93 5.37 14.76 -5.07
C GLY A 93 4.23 13.79 -5.39
N ARG A 94 4.29 12.55 -4.89
CA ARG A 94 3.34 11.47 -5.18
C ARG A 94 2.36 11.27 -4.04
N GLU A 95 2.01 12.32 -3.31
CA GLU A 95 1.08 12.22 -2.18
C GLU A 95 -0.31 11.76 -2.65
N LEU A 96 -1.07 11.17 -1.73
CA LEU A 96 -2.49 10.87 -1.98
C LEU A 96 -3.29 12.18 -1.94
N SER A 97 -4.28 12.32 -2.82
CA SER A 97 -5.08 13.55 -2.92
C SER A 97 -5.92 13.79 -1.66
N GLU A 98 -6.30 15.05 -1.39
CA GLU A 98 -7.25 15.36 -0.30
C GLU A 98 -8.60 14.65 -0.49
N GLU A 99 -9.01 14.38 -1.73
CA GLU A 99 -10.21 13.62 -2.05
C GLU A 99 -10.13 12.18 -1.52
N PHE A 100 -8.95 11.54 -1.59
CA PHE A 100 -8.71 10.22 -1.00
C PHE A 100 -8.91 10.26 0.52
N TRP A 101 -8.27 11.21 1.21
CA TRP A 101 -8.37 11.31 2.67
C TRP A 101 -9.77 11.73 3.14
N GLY A 102 -10.51 12.50 2.34
CA GLY A 102 -11.91 12.84 2.60
C GLY A 102 -12.84 11.63 2.57
N GLN A 103 -12.59 10.66 1.68
CA GLN A 103 -13.38 9.42 1.60
C GLN A 103 -13.03 8.46 2.75
N VAL A 104 -11.74 8.26 3.04
CA VAL A 104 -11.29 7.41 4.15
C VAL A 104 -11.80 7.92 5.51
N ASN A 105 -11.73 9.24 5.76
CA ASN A 105 -12.21 9.82 7.01
C ASN A 105 -13.74 9.88 7.11
N GLY A 106 -14.45 9.86 5.98
CA GLY A 106 -15.91 9.74 5.95
C GLY A 106 -16.43 8.35 6.34
N ASP A 107 -15.62 7.31 6.11
CA ASP A 107 -15.93 5.92 6.47
C ASP A 107 -15.59 5.56 7.93
N ILE A 108 -14.86 6.44 8.66
CA ILE A 108 -14.69 6.32 10.11
C ILE A 108 -15.97 6.86 10.79
N VAL A 109 -17.07 6.14 10.64
CA VAL A 109 -18.14 6.18 11.64
C VAL A 109 -17.55 5.50 12.86
N TYR A 110 -17.30 6.27 13.92
CA TYR A 110 -16.92 5.77 15.24
C TYR A 110 -17.83 4.58 15.59
N VAL A 111 -17.29 3.36 15.56
CA VAL A 111 -17.88 2.16 16.16
C VAL A 111 -17.22 1.95 17.51
#